data_AF-A0A2T6MCE0-F1
#
_entry.id   AF-A0A2T6MCE0-F1
#
_cell.length_a   1.000
_cell.length_b   1.000
_cell.length_c   1.000
_cell.angle_alpha   90.00
_cell.angle_beta   90.00
_cell.angle_gamma   90.00
#
_symmetry.space_group_name_H-M   'P 1'
#
loop_
_entity.id
_entity.type
_entity.pdbx_description
1 polymer ?
#
loop_
_entity_poly.entity_id
_entity_poly.type
_entity_poly.pdbx_seq_one_letter_code
_entity_poly.pdbx_strand_id
1 'polypeptide(L)'
;MQRQGPACRVTLLEAGGQPGQGIPFNARNNGAHLLANIAGFELPPVGETLNAWAMRQSPRRQAALGVAGMAHDPRAFFPRMALGAYYADQLGRLMAPEAGPCTAELHCHAEVQDIVARPDGARVIWTQRGQRHAADFDAVIVASGYGKPDVGARLAGASARIARGRRVAVIGSSLSAIDAAVELAVRHGQFHEAGDGTLRYVVEQPFAVTFLSRHGLLPEADFWVPEQAPPLRHCTLAALAATVHGADSDLDRAFALFARELAEVDPDYARTIDLPTCDADSFATRHFAARMGSDPFVHARANLAQARDSHARAQTIAWRHAILRMHEAFATIVPDLSDADLARFSRGLKRVFVDNYAAVPHLSVARLLALHEAGVLTVQRIGRDASMARAADGGWTIGTPDAVERFDEVIDARGQAPLGLEDFPFPTLRLHICAQALAEDRHWHEGLAPAQGHVLDPEDPALSRVHVLSLPFLLHRHPFIQGLTESAAMARACVAALGRRAEAKPRSRDDIHAALAWLDRTDPIYQGTDVLMVARPTA
;
A
#
# COMPACT_ATOMS: atom_id res chain seq x y z
N MET A 1 -31.56 -5.98 2.29
CA MET A 1 -31.03 -7.25 1.74
C MET A 1 -30.36 -8.01 2.86
N GLN A 2 -30.89 -9.15 3.28
CA GLN A 2 -30.16 -10.08 4.14
C GLN A 2 -28.93 -10.56 3.37
N ARG A 3 -27.74 -10.40 3.97
CA ARG A 3 -26.49 -10.90 3.40
C ARG A 3 -26.56 -12.43 3.45
N GLN A 4 -26.68 -13.07 2.30
CA GLN A 4 -26.68 -14.53 2.17
C GLN A 4 -25.26 -15.06 2.38
N GLY A 5 -25.13 -16.18 3.08
CA GLY A 5 -23.86 -16.87 3.34
C GLY A 5 -23.99 -17.91 4.46
N PRO A 6 -23.06 -18.87 4.56
CA PRO A 6 -23.05 -19.83 5.65
C PRO A 6 -22.84 -19.13 7.00
N ALA A 7 -23.44 -19.66 8.06
CA ALA A 7 -23.16 -19.19 9.41
C ALA A 7 -21.68 -19.45 9.74
N CYS A 8 -21.00 -18.43 10.27
CA CYS A 8 -19.58 -18.51 10.58
C CYS A 8 -19.27 -17.81 11.90
N ARG A 9 -18.21 -18.26 12.59
CA ARG A 9 -17.67 -17.54 13.76
C ARG A 9 -16.36 -16.88 13.37
N VAL A 10 -16.26 -15.58 13.59
CA VAL A 10 -15.08 -14.77 13.27
C VAL A 10 -14.51 -14.22 14.57
N THR A 11 -13.23 -14.46 14.82
CA THR A 11 -12.49 -13.84 15.92
C THR A 11 -11.48 -12.87 15.34
N LEU A 12 -11.58 -11.60 15.71
CA LEU A 12 -10.66 -10.54 15.34
C LEU A 12 -9.69 -10.30 16.50
N LEU A 13 -8.40 -10.40 16.22
CA LEU A 13 -7.33 -10.10 17.18
C LEU A 13 -6.63 -8.80 16.74
N GLU A 14 -6.77 -7.75 17.54
CA GLU A 14 -6.22 -6.42 17.28
C GLU A 14 -5.20 -6.07 18.36
N ALA A 15 -3.95 -5.79 17.95
CA ALA A 15 -2.87 -5.44 18.88
C ALA A 15 -3.11 -4.07 19.55
N GLY A 16 -3.76 -3.15 18.84
CA GLY A 16 -4.15 -1.84 19.34
C GLY A 16 -5.42 -1.83 20.20
N GLY A 17 -5.74 -0.64 20.72
CA GLY A 17 -7.00 -0.37 21.43
C GLY A 17 -8.08 0.31 20.58
N GLN A 18 -7.80 0.58 19.31
CA GLN A 18 -8.68 1.31 18.39
C GLN A 18 -8.84 0.53 17.09
N PRO A 19 -9.73 -0.49 17.07
CA PRO A 19 -9.93 -1.36 15.91
C PRO A 19 -10.50 -0.59 14.71
N GLY A 20 -10.29 -1.12 13.52
CA GLY A 20 -10.89 -0.64 12.27
C GLY A 20 -10.24 0.59 11.63
N GLN A 21 -9.54 1.44 12.40
CA GLN A 21 -8.92 2.65 11.85
C GLN A 21 -7.66 2.35 11.04
N GLY A 22 -6.84 1.40 11.50
CA GLY A 22 -5.48 1.18 10.97
C GLY A 22 -4.48 2.27 11.35
N ILE A 23 -3.19 1.96 11.23
CA ILE A 23 -2.08 2.86 11.58
C ILE A 23 -2.10 4.18 10.76
N PRO A 24 -2.34 4.15 9.43
CA PRO A 24 -2.28 5.36 8.60
C PRO A 24 -3.41 6.35 8.81
N PHE A 25 -4.55 5.91 9.36
CA PHE A 25 -5.77 6.73 9.41
C PHE A 25 -6.21 7.10 10.84
N ASN A 26 -5.51 6.61 11.87
CA ASN A 26 -5.88 6.95 13.24
C ASN A 26 -5.55 8.41 13.59
N ALA A 27 -6.31 8.96 14.54
CA ALA A 27 -6.14 10.35 15.00
C ALA A 27 -4.89 10.57 15.86
N ARG A 28 -4.22 9.51 16.34
CA ARG A 28 -2.94 9.64 17.07
C ARG A 28 -1.82 10.08 16.12
N ASN A 29 -1.88 9.61 14.88
CA ASN A 29 -0.86 9.87 13.87
C ASN A 29 -1.24 11.03 12.94
N ASN A 30 -2.52 11.42 12.87
CA ASN A 30 -2.99 12.39 11.87
C ASN A 30 -3.79 13.55 12.47
N GLY A 31 -3.57 14.76 11.92
CA GLY A 31 -4.37 15.95 12.18
C GLY A 31 -5.49 16.10 11.15
N ALA A 32 -6.51 16.92 11.45
CA ALA A 32 -7.66 17.13 10.56
C ALA A 32 -7.28 17.83 9.24
N HIS A 33 -6.07 18.37 9.15
CA HIS A 33 -5.52 19.02 7.98
C HIS A 33 -4.75 18.06 7.05
N LEU A 34 -4.47 16.82 7.48
CA LEU A 34 -3.71 15.84 6.69
C LEU A 34 -4.66 15.02 5.80
N LEU A 35 -4.57 15.25 4.49
CA LEU A 35 -5.46 14.66 3.49
C LEU A 35 -5.00 13.26 3.08
N ALA A 36 -5.94 12.37 2.79
CA ALA A 36 -5.66 11.15 2.05
C ALA A 36 -5.51 11.49 0.56
N ASN A 37 -4.72 10.70 -0.18
CA ASN A 37 -4.64 10.72 -1.64
C ASN A 37 -5.64 9.74 -2.27
N ILE A 38 -6.90 9.82 -1.85
CA ILE A 38 -8.01 9.09 -2.46
C ILE A 38 -9.28 9.93 -2.30
N ALA A 39 -9.98 10.17 -3.39
CA ALA A 39 -11.24 10.90 -3.38
C ALA A 39 -12.38 10.00 -2.89
N GLY A 40 -13.46 10.62 -2.41
CA GLY A 40 -14.61 9.90 -1.86
C GLY A 40 -15.22 8.87 -2.82
N PHE A 41 -15.30 9.18 -4.11
CA PHE A 41 -15.88 8.33 -5.16
C PHE A 41 -15.03 7.11 -5.50
N GLU A 42 -13.71 7.18 -5.28
CA GLU A 42 -12.78 6.09 -5.55
C GLU A 42 -12.83 5.02 -4.44
N LEU A 43 -13.27 5.41 -3.24
CA LEU A 43 -13.26 4.53 -2.08
C LEU A 43 -14.36 3.45 -2.18
N PRO A 44 -14.01 2.15 -2.17
CA PRO A 44 -15.02 1.10 -2.18
C PRO A 44 -15.90 1.18 -0.92
N PRO A 45 -17.24 1.16 -1.06
CA PRO A 45 -18.12 1.25 0.09
C PRO A 45 -18.08 -0.01 0.95
N VAL A 46 -18.03 0.18 2.27
CA VAL A 46 -18.26 -0.86 3.27
C VAL A 46 -19.65 -0.62 3.87
N GLY A 47 -20.68 -1.22 3.25
CA GLY A 47 -22.08 -1.02 3.63
C GLY A 47 -22.70 0.30 3.14
N GLU A 48 -22.03 1.43 3.36
CA GLU A 48 -22.38 2.77 2.82
C GLU A 48 -21.13 3.44 2.22
N THR A 49 -21.30 4.48 1.39
CA THR A 49 -20.17 5.28 0.87
C THR A 49 -19.58 6.20 1.95
N LEU A 50 -18.33 6.65 1.77
CA LEU A 50 -17.69 7.61 2.67
C LEU A 50 -18.49 8.93 2.73
N ASN A 51 -18.95 9.44 1.59
CA ASN A 51 -19.74 10.67 1.52
C ASN A 51 -21.10 10.52 2.24
N ALA A 52 -21.81 9.41 2.03
CA ALA A 52 -23.07 9.15 2.73
C ALA A 52 -22.85 9.10 4.25
N TRP A 53 -21.79 8.41 4.69
CA TRP A 53 -21.37 8.40 6.08
C TRP A 53 -21.05 9.82 6.58
N ALA A 54 -20.28 10.61 5.84
CA ALA A 54 -19.85 11.94 6.25
C ALA A 54 -21.04 12.92 6.40
N MET A 55 -21.97 12.88 5.44
CA MET A 55 -23.16 13.75 5.43
C MET A 55 -24.07 13.53 6.63
N ARG A 56 -24.22 12.28 7.11
CA ARG A 56 -25.06 11.98 8.29
C ARG A 56 -24.38 12.26 9.64
N GLN A 57 -23.11 12.64 9.67
CA GLN A 57 -22.44 13.00 10.92
C GLN A 57 -22.97 14.33 11.46
N SER A 58 -22.93 14.50 12.79
CA SER A 58 -23.29 15.78 13.39
C SER A 58 -22.35 16.89 12.93
N PRO A 59 -22.81 18.16 12.85
CA PRO A 59 -21.96 19.29 12.45
C PRO A 59 -20.66 19.38 13.27
N ARG A 60 -20.74 19.10 14.58
CA ARG A 60 -19.58 19.04 15.47
C ARG A 60 -18.57 17.96 15.07
N ARG A 61 -19.03 16.76 14.71
CA ARG A 61 -18.15 15.66 14.28
C ARG A 61 -17.58 15.94 12.90
N GLN A 62 -18.35 16.54 11.99
CA GLN A 62 -17.85 16.98 10.68
C GLN A 62 -16.72 18.00 10.81
N ALA A 63 -16.88 19.00 11.69
CA ALA A 63 -15.84 19.99 11.96
C ALA A 63 -14.59 19.35 12.58
N ALA A 64 -14.75 18.47 13.58
CA ALA A 64 -13.62 17.78 14.23
C ALA A 64 -12.82 16.89 13.27
N LEU A 65 -13.48 16.30 12.26
CA LEU A 65 -12.85 15.44 11.26
C LEU A 65 -12.32 16.22 10.04
N GLY A 66 -12.58 17.54 9.95
CA GLY A 66 -12.19 18.35 8.80
C GLY A 66 -13.01 18.07 7.52
N VAL A 67 -14.25 17.59 7.65
CA VAL A 67 -15.13 17.24 6.50
C VAL A 67 -16.30 18.20 6.33
N ALA A 68 -16.41 19.21 7.19
CA ALA A 68 -17.42 20.26 7.09
C ALA A 68 -17.30 20.98 5.73
N GLY A 69 -18.42 21.14 5.03
CA GLY A 69 -18.47 21.82 3.73
C GLY A 69 -18.05 20.97 2.53
N MET A 70 -17.42 19.80 2.72
CA MET A 70 -16.99 18.93 1.61
C MET A 70 -17.67 17.55 1.59
N ALA A 71 -18.41 17.19 2.64
CA ALA A 71 -19.04 15.86 2.76
C ALA A 71 -19.93 15.46 1.56
N HIS A 72 -20.54 16.43 0.89
CA HIS A 72 -21.43 16.23 -0.26
C HIS A 72 -20.70 16.05 -1.59
N ASP A 73 -19.43 16.45 -1.67
CA ASP A 73 -18.65 16.37 -2.90
C ASP A 73 -17.98 14.98 -3.01
N PRO A 74 -18.40 14.12 -3.95
CA PRO A 74 -17.82 12.80 -4.13
C PRO A 74 -16.35 12.87 -4.57
N ARG A 75 -15.89 13.97 -5.17
CA ARG A 75 -14.50 14.16 -5.61
C ARG A 75 -13.61 14.83 -4.55
N ALA A 76 -14.16 15.17 -3.40
CA ALA A 76 -13.36 15.71 -2.31
C ALA A 76 -12.37 14.69 -1.77
N PHE A 77 -11.17 15.17 -1.44
CA PHE A 77 -10.16 14.43 -0.70
C PHE A 77 -10.36 14.63 0.79
N PHE A 78 -10.67 13.56 1.50
CA PHE A 78 -11.00 13.61 2.92
C PHE A 78 -9.73 13.55 3.79
N PRO A 79 -9.73 14.18 4.98
CA PRO A 79 -8.66 13.98 5.95
C PRO A 79 -8.52 12.50 6.34
N ARG A 80 -7.29 12.03 6.57
CA ARG A 80 -7.02 10.63 6.93
C ARG A 80 -7.79 10.17 8.17
N MET A 81 -7.96 11.06 9.15
CA MET A 81 -8.76 10.73 10.34
C MET A 81 -10.25 10.49 10.04
N ALA A 82 -10.80 11.10 8.98
CA ALA A 82 -12.16 10.85 8.55
C ALA A 82 -12.31 9.43 7.98
N LEU A 83 -11.33 8.97 7.20
CA LEU A 83 -11.28 7.58 6.72
C LEU A 83 -11.19 6.59 7.88
N GLY A 84 -10.33 6.87 8.87
CA GLY A 84 -10.20 6.02 10.07
C GLY A 84 -11.51 5.93 10.85
N ALA A 85 -12.15 7.07 11.10
CA ALA A 85 -13.46 7.13 11.75
C ALA A 85 -14.57 6.42 10.96
N TYR A 86 -14.55 6.54 9.63
CA TYR A 86 -15.46 5.81 8.75
C TYR A 86 -15.30 4.30 8.91
N TYR A 87 -14.08 3.77 8.80
CA TYR A 87 -13.85 2.33 8.91
C TYR A 87 -14.12 1.77 10.31
N ALA A 88 -13.83 2.53 11.38
CA ALA A 88 -14.20 2.14 12.73
C ALA A 88 -15.72 2.06 12.91
N ASP A 89 -16.47 3.04 12.42
CA ASP A 89 -17.94 3.03 12.45
C ASP A 89 -18.51 1.86 11.62
N GLN A 90 -17.94 1.57 10.43
CA GLN A 90 -18.39 0.43 9.62
C GLN A 90 -18.07 -0.91 10.25
N LEU A 91 -16.88 -1.07 10.86
CA LEU A 91 -16.54 -2.29 11.59
C LEU A 91 -17.54 -2.53 12.73
N GLY A 92 -17.86 -1.49 13.51
CA GLY A 92 -18.86 -1.60 14.57
C GLY A 92 -20.23 -2.05 14.07
N ARG A 93 -20.65 -1.55 12.90
CA ARG A 93 -21.90 -1.99 12.25
C ARG A 93 -21.84 -3.43 11.75
N LEU A 94 -20.70 -3.87 11.21
CA LEU A 94 -20.51 -5.23 10.71
C LEU A 94 -20.44 -6.27 11.82
N MET A 95 -20.05 -5.86 13.02
CA MET A 95 -19.98 -6.71 14.20
C MET A 95 -21.31 -6.82 14.97
N ALA A 96 -22.31 -6.00 14.63
CA ALA A 96 -23.60 -6.07 15.28
C ALA A 96 -24.28 -7.43 15.02
N PRO A 97 -24.96 -8.04 16.01
CA PRO A 97 -25.60 -9.35 15.84
C PRO A 97 -26.57 -9.44 14.65
N GLU A 98 -27.19 -8.33 14.29
CA GLU A 98 -28.14 -8.20 13.18
C GLU A 98 -27.47 -8.00 11.80
N ALA A 99 -26.15 -7.86 11.73
CA ALA A 99 -25.43 -7.52 10.50
C ALA A 99 -25.40 -8.64 9.46
N GLY A 100 -25.55 -9.89 9.89
CA GLY A 100 -25.52 -11.04 9.01
C GLY A 100 -25.48 -12.38 9.76
N PRO A 101 -25.30 -13.49 9.02
CA PRO A 101 -25.32 -14.85 9.58
C PRO A 101 -24.06 -15.21 10.37
N CYS A 102 -23.02 -14.37 10.34
CA CYS A 102 -21.77 -14.61 11.07
C CYS A 102 -21.76 -13.90 12.43
N THR A 103 -21.23 -14.58 13.44
CA THR A 103 -20.95 -14.00 14.76
C THR A 103 -19.51 -13.53 14.81
N ALA A 104 -19.29 -12.29 15.25
CA ALA A 104 -17.96 -11.70 15.34
C ALA A 104 -17.59 -11.39 16.81
N GLU A 105 -16.39 -11.79 17.21
CA GLU A 105 -15.78 -11.47 18.50
C GLU A 105 -14.50 -10.66 18.27
N LEU A 106 -14.29 -9.60 19.05
CA LEU A 106 -13.11 -8.75 18.93
C LEU A 106 -12.33 -8.72 20.25
N HIS A 107 -11.04 -9.05 20.14
CA HIS A 107 -10.08 -8.88 21.23
C HIS A 107 -9.14 -7.73 20.88
N CYS A 108 -9.28 -6.62 21.60
CA CYS A 108 -8.30 -5.53 21.55
C CYS A 108 -7.14 -5.78 22.52
N HIS A 109 -6.01 -5.12 22.26
CA HIS A 109 -4.75 -5.35 22.97
C HIS A 109 -4.31 -6.82 22.92
N ALA A 110 -4.66 -7.52 21.83
CA ALA A 110 -4.35 -8.91 21.56
C ALA A 110 -3.28 -8.97 20.46
N GLU A 111 -2.02 -9.10 20.86
CA GLU A 111 -0.90 -9.17 19.93
C GLU A 111 -0.61 -10.63 19.59
N VAL A 112 -0.90 -11.02 18.35
CA VAL A 112 -0.55 -12.35 17.82
C VAL A 112 0.96 -12.51 17.80
N GLN A 113 1.45 -13.53 18.50
CA GLN A 113 2.88 -13.85 18.61
C GLN A 113 3.31 -14.89 17.58
N ASP A 114 2.42 -15.82 17.22
CA ASP A 114 2.74 -16.88 16.28
C ASP A 114 1.49 -17.54 15.69
N ILE A 115 1.68 -18.18 14.54
CA ILE A 115 0.66 -18.96 13.83
C ILE A 115 1.30 -20.31 13.47
N VAL A 116 0.65 -21.40 13.88
CA VAL A 116 1.06 -22.77 13.55
C VAL A 116 0.04 -23.37 12.60
N ALA A 117 0.38 -23.42 11.31
CA ALA A 117 -0.45 -24.04 10.28
C ALA A 117 -0.41 -25.57 10.40
N ARG A 118 -1.57 -26.23 10.22
CA ARG A 118 -1.73 -27.69 10.29
C ARG A 118 -2.73 -28.19 9.24
N PRO A 119 -2.66 -29.46 8.83
CA PRO A 119 -3.61 -30.00 7.86
C PRO A 119 -5.08 -29.86 8.25
N ASP A 120 -5.39 -29.83 9.55
CA ASP A 120 -6.73 -29.75 10.12
C ASP A 120 -7.15 -28.34 10.61
N GLY A 121 -6.32 -27.32 10.39
CA GLY A 121 -6.61 -25.94 10.78
C GLY A 121 -5.33 -25.17 11.14
N ALA A 122 -5.44 -24.14 11.96
CA ALA A 122 -4.28 -23.39 12.44
C ALA A 122 -4.43 -23.05 13.92
N ARG A 123 -3.33 -23.15 14.66
CA ARG A 123 -3.28 -22.67 16.05
C ARG A 123 -2.72 -21.26 16.07
N VAL A 124 -3.47 -20.32 16.64
CA VAL A 124 -3.05 -18.93 16.79
C VAL A 124 -2.69 -18.69 18.25
N ILE A 125 -1.51 -18.10 18.50
CA ILE A 125 -1.00 -17.80 19.83
C ILE A 125 -0.91 -16.27 19.95
N TRP A 126 -1.49 -15.70 20.99
CA TRP A 126 -1.44 -14.26 21.23
C TRP A 126 -1.23 -13.92 22.70
N THR A 127 -0.75 -12.71 22.95
CA THR A 127 -0.68 -12.13 24.28
C THR A 127 -1.75 -11.06 24.42
N GLN A 128 -2.52 -11.10 25.50
CA GLN A 128 -3.51 -10.09 25.83
C GLN A 128 -3.35 -9.69 27.30
N ARG A 129 -3.10 -8.40 27.56
CA ARG A 129 -2.90 -7.87 28.92
C ARG A 129 -1.86 -8.65 29.74
N GLY A 130 -0.76 -9.06 29.09
CA GLY A 130 0.32 -9.83 29.72
C GLY A 130 0.05 -11.33 29.90
N GLN A 131 -1.13 -11.81 29.53
CA GLN A 131 -1.48 -13.24 29.57
C GLN A 131 -1.36 -13.86 28.20
N ARG A 132 -0.83 -15.08 28.14
CA ARG A 132 -0.71 -15.85 26.91
C ARG A 132 -1.99 -16.66 26.67
N HIS A 133 -2.49 -16.60 25.46
CA HIS A 133 -3.67 -17.32 25.00
C HIS A 133 -3.34 -18.11 23.74
N ALA A 134 -4.11 -19.18 23.49
CA ALA A 134 -4.05 -19.92 22.25
C ALA A 134 -5.43 -20.49 21.90
N ALA A 135 -5.75 -20.54 20.62
CA ALA A 135 -6.98 -21.12 20.11
C ALA A 135 -6.76 -21.72 18.72
N ASP A 136 -7.60 -22.68 18.37
CA ASP A 136 -7.58 -23.38 17.09
C ASP A 136 -8.68 -22.83 16.18
N PHE A 137 -8.34 -22.62 14.90
CA PHE A 137 -9.21 -22.05 13.88
C PHE A 137 -9.18 -22.88 12.60
N ASP A 138 -10.29 -22.96 11.87
CA ASP A 138 -10.35 -23.67 10.58
C ASP A 138 -9.51 -22.96 9.50
N ALA A 139 -9.48 -21.63 9.54
CA ALA A 139 -8.69 -20.79 8.64
C ALA A 139 -8.24 -19.52 9.37
N VAL A 140 -7.12 -18.95 8.93
CA VAL A 140 -6.56 -17.72 9.48
C VAL A 140 -6.34 -16.71 8.36
N ILE A 141 -6.78 -15.47 8.59
CA ILE A 141 -6.53 -14.33 7.71
C ILE A 141 -5.54 -13.40 8.42
N VAL A 142 -4.36 -13.24 7.85
CA VAL A 142 -3.35 -12.30 8.30
C VAL A 142 -3.58 -10.97 7.59
N ALA A 143 -4.19 -10.02 8.30
CA ALA A 143 -4.42 -8.64 7.84
C ALA A 143 -3.73 -7.62 8.77
N SER A 144 -2.50 -7.93 9.20
CA SER A 144 -1.76 -7.13 10.19
C SER A 144 -1.20 -5.82 9.62
N GLY A 145 -1.25 -5.63 8.30
CA GLY A 145 -0.65 -4.47 7.65
C GLY A 145 0.87 -4.48 7.78
N TYR A 146 1.44 -3.33 8.15
CA TYR A 146 2.88 -3.16 8.34
C TYR A 146 3.30 -3.54 9.77
N GLY A 147 4.41 -4.28 9.89
CA GLY A 147 4.87 -4.99 11.09
C GLY A 147 5.19 -4.13 12.32
N LYS A 148 5.91 -4.74 13.29
CA LYS A 148 6.15 -4.19 14.64
C LYS A 148 6.69 -2.74 14.63
N PRO A 149 6.40 -1.93 15.68
CA PRO A 149 6.79 -0.53 15.80
C PRO A 149 8.28 -0.22 15.60
N ASP A 150 9.19 -1.14 15.93
CA ASP A 150 10.64 -0.93 15.72
C ASP A 150 11.04 -0.95 14.24
N VAL A 151 10.24 -1.60 13.40
CA VAL A 151 10.40 -1.66 11.93
C VAL A 151 9.54 -0.59 11.24
N GLY A 152 8.76 0.17 12.01
CA GLY A 152 7.89 1.25 11.55
C GLY A 152 8.32 2.58 12.13
N ALA A 153 9.22 3.29 11.45
CA ALA A 153 9.43 4.72 11.70
C ALA A 153 8.05 5.41 11.83
N ARG A 154 7.85 6.18 12.91
CA ARG A 154 6.63 6.97 13.11
C ARG A 154 6.30 7.70 11.80
N LEU A 155 5.03 7.66 11.40
CA LEU A 155 4.57 8.38 10.20
C LEU A 155 5.10 9.81 10.22
N ALA A 156 5.53 10.33 9.07
CA ALA A 156 6.23 11.60 8.99
C ALA A 156 5.45 12.76 9.66
N GLY A 157 4.12 12.83 9.48
CA GLY A 157 3.27 13.78 10.22
C GLY A 157 3.25 13.57 11.74
N ALA A 158 3.24 12.33 12.21
CA ALA A 158 3.33 12.03 13.65
C ALA A 158 4.69 12.43 14.24
N SER A 159 5.78 12.23 13.48
CA SER A 159 7.13 12.70 13.84
C SER A 159 7.20 14.23 13.87
N ALA A 160 6.61 14.90 12.88
CA ALA A 160 6.53 16.36 12.81
C ALA A 160 5.76 16.98 13.99
N ARG A 161 4.71 16.32 14.47
CA ARG A 161 3.89 16.81 15.58
C ARG A 161 4.66 16.97 16.89
N ILE A 162 5.68 16.13 17.11
CA ILE A 162 6.50 16.15 18.33
C ILE A 162 7.86 16.83 18.12
N ALA A 163 8.22 17.18 16.88
CA ALA A 163 9.47 17.84 16.56
C ALA A 163 9.60 19.18 17.30
N ARG A 164 10.80 19.51 17.74
CA ARG A 164 11.12 20.72 18.51
C ARG A 164 12.06 21.65 17.75
N GLY A 165 12.84 21.13 16.82
CA GLY A 165 13.72 21.86 15.93
C GLY A 165 12.98 22.89 15.07
N ARG A 166 13.67 23.99 14.74
CA ARG A 166 13.15 25.05 13.87
C ARG A 166 13.65 24.94 12.45
N ARG A 167 14.79 24.29 12.23
CA ARG A 167 15.33 23.94 10.91
C ARG A 167 15.21 22.43 10.72
N VAL A 168 14.21 22.00 9.99
CA VAL A 168 13.86 20.57 9.86
C VAL A 168 14.17 20.07 8.46
N ALA A 169 14.97 19.02 8.36
CA ALA A 169 15.12 18.27 7.12
C ALA A 169 14.04 17.19 7.03
N VAL A 170 13.39 17.08 5.89
CA VAL A 170 12.44 16.00 5.60
C VAL A 170 13.01 15.16 4.45
N ILE A 171 13.30 13.88 4.70
CA ILE A 171 13.84 12.99 3.67
C ILE A 171 12.69 12.49 2.80
N GLY A 172 12.68 12.94 1.54
CA GLY A 172 11.60 12.68 0.59
C GLY A 172 10.82 13.95 0.24
N SER A 173 9.86 13.78 -0.67
CA SER A 173 9.02 14.86 -1.21
C SER A 173 7.59 14.39 -1.49
N SER A 174 7.23 13.16 -1.08
CA SER A 174 5.91 12.56 -1.30
C SER A 174 4.82 13.18 -0.41
N LEU A 175 3.59 12.67 -0.47
CA LEU A 175 2.51 13.08 0.45
C LEU A 175 2.92 13.00 1.92
N SER A 176 3.71 12.00 2.33
CA SER A 176 4.24 11.93 3.71
C SER A 176 5.14 13.11 4.05
N ALA A 177 5.93 13.62 3.08
CA ALA A 177 6.76 14.80 3.30
C ALA A 177 5.90 16.07 3.37
N ILE A 178 4.85 16.15 2.54
CA ILE A 178 3.83 17.21 2.61
C ILE A 178 3.18 17.20 3.98
N ASP A 179 2.78 16.05 4.50
CA ASP A 179 2.17 15.95 5.82
C ASP A 179 3.08 16.49 6.92
N ALA A 180 4.37 16.16 6.88
CA ALA A 180 5.34 16.68 7.82
C ALA A 180 5.46 18.20 7.74
N ALA A 181 5.54 18.77 6.53
CA ALA A 181 5.61 20.21 6.33
C ALA A 181 4.34 20.93 6.81
N VAL A 182 3.15 20.39 6.50
CA VAL A 182 1.88 20.99 6.91
C VAL A 182 1.70 20.89 8.42
N GLU A 183 2.07 19.77 9.05
CA GLU A 183 2.00 19.61 10.50
C GLU A 183 2.95 20.58 11.23
N LEU A 184 4.15 20.83 10.70
CA LEU A 184 5.03 21.87 11.22
C LEU A 184 4.42 23.26 11.01
N ALA A 185 3.86 23.52 9.84
CA ALA A 185 3.26 24.81 9.50
C ALA A 185 2.12 25.21 10.46
N VAL A 186 1.17 24.31 10.72
CA VAL A 186 0.05 24.64 11.63
C VAL A 186 0.47 24.93 13.08
N ARG A 187 1.71 24.62 13.47
CA ARG A 187 2.29 24.93 14.78
C ARG A 187 3.03 26.27 14.82
N HIS A 188 3.43 26.78 13.66
CA HIS A 188 4.32 27.93 13.51
C HIS A 188 3.68 29.10 12.76
N GLY A 189 2.41 28.98 12.38
CA GLY A 189 1.70 29.99 11.64
C GLY A 189 0.34 29.51 11.16
N GLN A 190 -0.23 30.26 10.22
CA GLN A 190 -1.59 30.03 9.75
C GLN A 190 -1.68 30.14 8.23
N PHE A 191 -2.54 29.31 7.64
CA PHE A 191 -2.92 29.42 6.24
C PHE A 191 -4.16 30.31 6.12
N HIS A 192 -4.13 31.26 5.19
CA HIS A 192 -5.25 32.14 4.87
C HIS A 192 -5.57 32.04 3.38
N GLU A 193 -6.84 31.82 3.08
CA GLU A 193 -7.33 31.89 1.71
C GLU A 193 -7.58 33.37 1.35
N ALA A 194 -6.96 33.83 0.26
CA ALA A 194 -7.19 35.15 -0.29
C ALA A 194 -8.50 35.17 -1.10
N GLY A 195 -9.04 36.37 -1.36
CA GLY A 195 -10.30 36.53 -2.10
C GLY A 195 -10.28 36.01 -3.55
N ASP A 196 -9.10 35.72 -4.10
CA ASP A 196 -8.90 35.11 -5.42
C ASP A 196 -8.75 33.56 -5.36
N GLY A 197 -8.94 32.95 -4.19
CA GLY A 197 -8.78 31.50 -3.96
C GLY A 197 -7.31 31.06 -3.83
N THR A 198 -6.35 31.98 -3.80
CA THR A 198 -4.94 31.67 -3.55
C THR A 198 -4.71 31.46 -2.06
N LEU A 199 -3.95 30.42 -1.70
CA LEU A 199 -3.58 30.16 -0.33
C LEU A 199 -2.29 30.91 0.02
N ARG A 200 -2.30 31.68 1.10
CA ARG A 200 -1.13 32.35 1.67
C ARG A 200 -0.81 31.77 3.04
N TYR A 201 0.47 31.73 3.38
CA TYR A 201 0.91 31.30 4.70
C TYR A 201 1.54 32.46 5.46
N VAL A 202 1.07 32.69 6.70
CA VAL A 202 1.59 33.72 7.60
C VAL A 202 2.41 33.03 8.68
N VAL A 203 3.70 33.38 8.73
CA VAL A 203 4.62 32.87 9.76
C VAL A 203 4.39 33.65 11.05
N GLU A 204 3.96 32.96 12.11
CA GLU A 204 3.86 33.54 13.45
C GLU A 204 5.13 33.30 14.26
N GLN A 205 5.81 32.17 14.00
CA GLN A 205 7.06 31.81 14.64
C GLN A 205 8.05 31.30 13.59
N PRO A 206 9.29 31.84 13.52
CA PRO A 206 10.26 31.42 12.53
C PRO A 206 10.58 29.93 12.58
N PHE A 207 10.59 29.30 11.41
CA PHE A 207 11.01 27.93 11.16
C PHE A 207 11.32 27.77 9.66
N ALA A 208 12.05 26.71 9.31
CA ALA A 208 12.41 26.37 7.95
C ALA A 208 12.33 24.85 7.76
N VAL A 209 11.86 24.44 6.59
CA VAL A 209 11.73 23.04 6.18
C VAL A 209 12.45 22.85 4.86
N THR A 210 13.36 21.87 4.79
CA THR A 210 14.02 21.49 3.54
C THR A 210 13.63 20.07 3.18
N PHE A 211 12.99 19.90 2.01
CA PHE A 211 12.76 18.58 1.43
C PHE A 211 14.04 18.08 0.78
N LEU A 212 14.60 17.00 1.31
CA LEU A 212 15.75 16.31 0.77
C LEU A 212 15.27 15.23 -0.20
N SER A 213 15.24 15.58 -1.49
CA SER A 213 14.70 14.71 -2.55
C SER A 213 15.82 14.16 -3.43
N ARG A 214 15.79 12.86 -3.74
CA ARG A 214 16.79 12.23 -4.64
C ARG A 214 16.84 12.90 -6.01
N HIS A 215 15.68 13.28 -6.54
CA HIS A 215 15.55 13.87 -7.88
C HIS A 215 15.11 15.35 -7.86
N GLY A 216 14.88 15.93 -6.67
CA GLY A 216 14.39 17.31 -6.56
C GLY A 216 12.97 17.51 -7.11
N LEU A 217 12.18 16.43 -7.23
CA LEU A 217 10.81 16.49 -7.75
C LEU A 217 9.81 16.75 -6.63
N LEU A 218 8.72 17.45 -6.95
CA LEU A 218 7.49 17.51 -6.16
C LEU A 218 6.42 16.64 -6.84
N PRO A 219 5.48 16.08 -6.05
CA PRO A 219 4.40 15.25 -6.57
C PRO A 219 3.45 16.08 -7.41
N GLU A 220 2.86 15.45 -8.42
CA GLU A 220 1.86 16.11 -9.25
C GLU A 220 0.50 16.20 -8.54
N ALA A 221 -0.28 17.21 -8.89
CA ALA A 221 -1.66 17.38 -8.48
C ALA A 221 -2.56 16.33 -9.17
N ASP A 222 -3.54 15.85 -8.41
CA ASP A 222 -4.67 15.06 -8.91
C ASP A 222 -5.40 15.79 -10.04
N PHE A 223 -5.81 15.06 -11.07
CA PHE A 223 -6.49 15.60 -12.24
C PHE A 223 -7.82 14.89 -12.44
N TRP A 224 -8.70 15.45 -13.27
CA TRP A 224 -10.01 14.86 -13.47
C TRP A 224 -9.90 13.53 -14.22
N VAL A 225 -10.39 12.47 -13.59
CA VAL A 225 -10.59 11.16 -14.22
C VAL A 225 -12.09 10.85 -14.35
N PRO A 226 -12.52 10.25 -15.48
CA PRO A 226 -13.89 9.79 -15.63
C PRO A 226 -14.16 8.59 -14.71
N GLU A 227 -15.37 8.47 -14.18
CA GLU A 227 -15.77 7.31 -13.35
C GLU A 227 -15.70 6.00 -14.13
N GLN A 228 -16.01 6.07 -15.43
CA GLN A 228 -15.87 4.96 -16.36
C GLN A 228 -14.93 5.40 -17.49
N ALA A 229 -13.73 4.84 -17.49
CA ALA A 229 -12.76 5.08 -18.53
C ALA A 229 -12.90 4.04 -19.66
N PRO A 230 -12.72 4.44 -20.93
CA PRO A 230 -12.71 3.50 -22.04
C PRO A 230 -11.60 2.45 -21.86
N PRO A 231 -11.77 1.24 -22.42
CA PRO A 231 -10.72 0.24 -22.38
C PRO A 231 -9.48 0.71 -23.15
N LEU A 232 -8.32 0.26 -22.69
CA LEU A 232 -7.05 0.37 -23.43
C LEU A 232 -7.20 -0.31 -24.79
N ARG A 233 -6.53 0.19 -25.84
CA ARG A 233 -6.65 -0.33 -27.21
C ARG A 233 -5.59 -1.36 -27.54
N HIS A 234 -4.35 -1.10 -27.13
CA HIS A 234 -3.16 -1.91 -27.40
C HIS A 234 -2.65 -2.57 -26.13
N CYS A 235 -2.55 -1.81 -25.03
CA CYS A 235 -2.05 -2.30 -23.76
C CYS A 235 -3.15 -2.98 -22.92
N THR A 236 -3.91 -3.89 -23.55
CA THR A 236 -5.02 -4.60 -22.88
C THR A 236 -4.50 -5.71 -21.97
N LEU A 237 -5.32 -6.12 -20.99
CA LEU A 237 -5.02 -7.28 -20.14
C LEU A 237 -4.71 -8.54 -20.96
N ALA A 238 -5.50 -8.81 -22.01
CA ALA A 238 -5.31 -9.96 -22.88
C ALA A 238 -4.02 -9.86 -23.70
N ALA A 239 -3.71 -8.67 -24.23
CA ALA A 239 -2.48 -8.44 -24.98
C ALA A 239 -1.23 -8.59 -24.09
N LEU A 240 -1.25 -8.03 -22.88
CA LEU A 240 -0.15 -8.16 -21.93
C LEU A 240 0.04 -9.61 -21.46
N ALA A 241 -1.04 -10.32 -21.14
CA ALA A 241 -0.98 -11.74 -20.77
C ALA A 241 -0.37 -12.60 -21.89
N ALA A 242 -0.62 -12.26 -23.16
CA ALA A 242 -0.02 -12.95 -24.30
C ALA A 242 1.47 -12.62 -24.51
N THR A 243 2.02 -11.60 -23.83
CA THR A 243 3.44 -11.22 -23.96
C THR A 243 4.36 -11.83 -22.93
N VAL A 244 3.83 -12.30 -21.80
CA VAL A 244 4.61 -12.75 -20.64
C VAL A 244 4.63 -14.27 -20.55
N HIS A 245 5.85 -14.82 -20.54
CA HIS A 245 6.11 -16.26 -20.55
C HIS A 245 7.10 -16.68 -19.44
N GLY A 246 7.44 -15.77 -18.52
CA GLY A 246 8.46 -16.01 -17.49
C GLY A 246 9.88 -16.00 -18.04
N ALA A 247 10.10 -15.34 -19.17
CA ALA A 247 11.36 -15.34 -19.90
C ALA A 247 11.89 -13.91 -20.07
N ASP A 248 13.21 -13.80 -20.28
CA ASP A 248 13.82 -12.52 -20.58
C ASP A 248 13.19 -11.89 -21.83
N SER A 249 13.10 -10.55 -21.83
CA SER A 249 12.44 -9.73 -22.85
C SER A 249 10.90 -9.75 -22.84
N ASP A 250 10.27 -10.38 -21.85
CA ASP A 250 8.83 -10.19 -21.58
C ASP A 250 8.52 -8.70 -21.36
N LEU A 251 9.38 -8.00 -20.62
CA LEU A 251 9.23 -6.57 -20.34
C LEU A 251 9.30 -5.71 -21.61
N ASP A 252 10.16 -6.07 -22.57
CA ASP A 252 10.31 -5.31 -23.82
C ASP A 252 9.08 -5.44 -24.71
N ARG A 253 8.48 -6.65 -24.75
CA ARG A 253 7.20 -6.88 -25.46
C ARG A 253 6.06 -6.10 -24.80
N ALA A 254 5.98 -6.14 -23.47
CA ALA A 254 4.99 -5.37 -22.73
C ALA A 254 5.19 -3.85 -22.93
N PHE A 255 6.43 -3.38 -22.94
CA PHE A 255 6.76 -1.98 -23.20
C PHE A 255 6.37 -1.54 -24.61
N ALA A 256 6.53 -2.39 -25.63
CA ALA A 256 6.09 -2.06 -26.99
C ALA A 256 4.58 -1.78 -27.06
N LEU A 257 3.76 -2.55 -26.32
CA LEU A 257 2.32 -2.28 -26.20
C LEU A 257 2.03 -0.98 -25.45
N PHE A 258 2.77 -0.70 -24.38
CA PHE A 258 2.69 0.53 -23.59
C PHE A 258 3.01 1.77 -24.44
N ALA A 259 4.11 1.73 -25.21
CA ALA A 259 4.52 2.82 -26.08
C ALA A 259 3.52 3.07 -27.21
N ARG A 260 2.96 1.99 -27.78
CA ARG A 260 1.92 2.09 -28.82
C ARG A 260 0.63 2.72 -28.30
N GLU A 261 0.18 2.35 -27.10
CA GLU A 261 -0.97 2.97 -26.45
C GLU A 261 -0.74 4.47 -26.24
N LEU A 262 0.40 4.85 -25.65
CA LEU A 262 0.72 6.25 -25.39
C LEU A 262 0.80 7.09 -26.67
N ALA A 263 1.44 6.56 -27.72
CA ALA A 263 1.58 7.27 -28.99
C ALA A 263 0.23 7.53 -29.67
N GLU A 264 -0.75 6.64 -29.50
CA GLU A 264 -2.11 6.83 -30.04
C GLU A 264 -2.94 7.77 -29.17
N VAL A 265 -2.85 7.64 -27.84
CA VAL A 265 -3.66 8.44 -26.90
C VAL A 265 -3.19 9.90 -26.86
N ASP A 266 -1.89 10.15 -26.93
CA ASP A 266 -1.32 11.49 -26.85
C ASP A 266 -0.07 11.63 -27.76
N PRO A 267 -0.26 11.88 -29.07
CA PRO A 267 0.84 12.00 -30.03
C PRO A 267 1.78 13.18 -29.74
N ASP A 268 1.27 14.25 -29.12
CA ASP A 268 2.06 15.42 -28.74
C ASP A 268 3.02 15.07 -27.61
N TYR A 269 2.52 14.44 -26.55
CA TYR A 269 3.33 13.94 -25.46
C TYR A 269 4.39 12.95 -25.96
N ALA A 270 4.00 11.99 -26.78
CA ALA A 270 4.91 10.99 -27.35
C ALA A 270 6.06 11.63 -28.14
N ARG A 271 5.79 12.70 -28.90
CA ARG A 271 6.82 13.47 -29.62
C ARG A 271 7.73 14.24 -28.67
N THR A 272 7.17 14.87 -27.63
CA THR A 272 7.94 15.65 -26.65
C THR A 272 8.99 14.82 -25.93
N ILE A 273 8.69 13.55 -25.61
CA ILE A 273 9.64 12.66 -24.93
C ILE A 273 10.48 11.79 -25.87
N ASP A 274 10.29 11.93 -27.19
CA ASP A 274 10.89 11.05 -28.21
C ASP A 274 10.61 9.56 -27.94
N LEU A 275 9.33 9.24 -27.70
CA LEU A 275 8.88 7.89 -27.32
C LEU A 275 9.35 6.77 -28.25
N PRO A 276 9.42 6.93 -29.59
CA PRO A 276 9.89 5.87 -30.49
C PRO A 276 11.34 5.41 -30.26
N THR A 277 12.18 6.21 -29.59
CA THR A 277 13.56 5.83 -29.26
C THR A 277 13.72 5.27 -27.85
N CYS A 278 12.62 5.20 -27.09
CA CYS A 278 12.62 4.67 -25.73
C CYS A 278 12.48 3.15 -25.70
N ASP A 279 12.94 2.59 -24.60
CA ASP A 279 12.70 1.22 -24.13
C ASP A 279 12.22 1.25 -22.66
N ALA A 280 12.00 0.08 -22.07
CA ALA A 280 11.53 -0.05 -20.68
C ALA A 280 12.49 0.57 -19.64
N ASP A 281 13.79 0.67 -19.97
CA ASP A 281 14.83 1.18 -19.08
C ASP A 281 15.00 2.71 -19.21
N SER A 282 14.91 3.24 -20.43
CA SER A 282 15.17 4.64 -20.77
C SER A 282 13.93 5.55 -20.67
N PHE A 283 12.73 5.00 -20.82
CA PHE A 283 11.47 5.77 -20.79
C PHE A 283 11.34 6.64 -19.54
N ALA A 284 11.62 6.09 -18.35
CA ALA A 284 11.52 6.85 -17.10
C ALA A 284 12.44 8.08 -17.09
N THR A 285 13.65 7.95 -17.64
CA THR A 285 14.60 9.07 -17.74
C THR A 285 14.06 10.17 -18.66
N ARG A 286 13.49 9.80 -19.81
CA ARG A 286 12.88 10.75 -20.76
C ARG A 286 11.65 11.42 -20.17
N HIS A 287 10.76 10.64 -19.55
CA HIS A 287 9.56 11.11 -18.87
C HIS A 287 9.86 12.19 -17.81
N PHE A 288 10.88 11.98 -16.97
CA PHE A 288 11.22 12.92 -15.90
C PHE A 288 12.13 14.09 -16.33
N ALA A 289 12.71 14.07 -17.54
CA ALA A 289 13.77 14.99 -17.93
C ALA A 289 13.36 16.47 -17.82
N ALA A 290 12.20 16.84 -18.37
CA ALA A 290 11.70 18.21 -18.33
C ALA A 290 11.46 18.69 -16.89
N ARG A 291 10.82 17.86 -16.05
CA ARG A 291 10.56 18.16 -14.63
C ARG A 291 11.85 18.31 -13.82
N MET A 292 12.83 17.45 -14.07
CA MET A 292 14.14 17.54 -13.42
C MET A 292 14.98 18.73 -13.90
N GLY A 293 14.69 19.30 -15.07
CA GLY A 293 15.36 20.48 -15.62
C GLY A 293 14.75 21.82 -15.21
N SER A 294 13.59 21.82 -14.53
CA SER A 294 12.87 23.02 -14.10
C SER A 294 12.95 23.25 -12.58
N ASP A 295 12.70 24.48 -12.14
CA ASP A 295 12.44 24.77 -10.74
C ASP A 295 11.20 23.99 -10.26
N PRO A 296 11.27 23.25 -9.13
CA PRO A 296 10.19 22.38 -8.69
C PRO A 296 8.91 23.15 -8.32
N PHE A 297 9.00 24.37 -7.80
CA PHE A 297 7.84 25.17 -7.42
C PHE A 297 7.20 25.87 -8.61
N VAL A 298 7.99 26.29 -9.61
CA VAL A 298 7.47 26.76 -10.90
C VAL A 298 6.69 25.63 -11.59
N HIS A 299 7.25 24.42 -11.63
CA HIS A 299 6.57 23.26 -12.18
C HIS A 299 5.29 22.92 -11.40
N ALA A 300 5.35 22.86 -10.07
CA ALA A 300 4.19 22.58 -9.23
C ALA A 300 3.04 23.59 -9.42
N ARG A 301 3.35 24.87 -9.64
CA ARG A 301 2.35 25.90 -9.93
C ARG A 301 1.66 25.67 -11.27
N ALA A 302 2.43 25.38 -12.33
CA ALA A 302 1.88 25.09 -13.65
C ALA A 302 1.04 23.80 -13.64
N ASN A 303 1.54 22.75 -12.97
CA ASN A 303 0.84 21.48 -12.82
C ASN A 303 -0.48 21.64 -12.04
N LEU A 304 -0.49 22.40 -10.94
CA LEU A 304 -1.71 22.69 -10.17
C LEU A 304 -2.75 23.46 -11.02
N ALA A 305 -2.31 24.42 -11.84
CA ALA A 305 -3.20 25.14 -12.73
C ALA A 305 -3.83 24.22 -13.79
N GLN A 306 -3.03 23.36 -14.42
CA GLN A 306 -3.51 22.36 -15.38
C GLN A 306 -4.50 21.37 -14.74
N ALA A 307 -4.19 20.89 -13.54
CA ALA A 307 -5.03 19.97 -12.79
C ALA A 307 -6.39 20.61 -12.39
N ARG A 308 -6.40 21.89 -12.01
CA ARG A 308 -7.62 22.64 -11.73
C ARG A 308 -8.48 22.85 -12.98
N ASP A 309 -7.86 23.20 -14.11
CA ASP A 309 -8.57 23.35 -15.39
C ASP A 309 -9.17 22.01 -15.86
N SER A 310 -8.43 20.92 -15.67
CA SER A 310 -8.90 19.54 -15.91
C SER A 310 -10.18 19.23 -15.12
N HIS A 311 -10.24 19.55 -13.83
CA HIS A 311 -11.44 19.40 -13.00
C HIS A 311 -12.56 20.35 -13.41
N ALA A 312 -12.25 21.62 -13.68
CA ALA A 312 -13.25 22.63 -14.09
C ALA A 312 -13.95 22.27 -15.41
N ARG A 313 -13.22 21.62 -16.34
CA ARG A 313 -13.73 21.20 -17.64
C ARG A 313 -14.26 19.77 -17.66
N ALA A 314 -14.08 19.01 -16.57
CA ALA A 314 -14.31 17.56 -16.54
C ALA A 314 -13.58 16.84 -17.70
N GLN A 315 -12.32 17.21 -17.92
CA GLN A 315 -11.48 16.69 -19.02
C GLN A 315 -10.19 16.13 -18.48
N THR A 316 -9.85 14.90 -18.88
CA THR A 316 -8.64 14.23 -18.46
C THR A 316 -7.39 14.77 -19.17
N ILE A 317 -6.22 14.58 -18.55
CA ILE A 317 -4.93 14.73 -19.22
C ILE A 317 -4.61 13.37 -19.87
N ALA A 318 -4.58 13.30 -21.20
CA ALA A 318 -4.64 12.06 -21.96
C ALA A 318 -3.50 11.09 -21.62
N TRP A 319 -2.24 11.53 -21.74
CA TRP A 319 -1.09 10.68 -21.40
C TRP A 319 -1.07 10.24 -19.93
N ARG A 320 -1.41 11.12 -18.97
CA ARG A 320 -1.44 10.80 -17.53
C ARG A 320 -2.46 9.72 -17.26
N HIS A 321 -3.64 9.83 -17.86
CA HIS A 321 -4.69 8.84 -17.71
C HIS A 321 -4.34 7.51 -18.37
N ALA A 322 -3.68 7.51 -19.54
CA ALA A 322 -3.19 6.28 -20.16
C ALA A 322 -2.19 5.55 -19.25
N ILE A 323 -1.20 6.25 -18.69
CA ILE A 323 -0.24 5.68 -17.71
C ILE A 323 -0.98 5.18 -16.47
N LEU A 324 -1.96 5.94 -15.96
CA LEU A 324 -2.79 5.50 -14.84
C LEU A 324 -3.59 4.23 -15.18
N ARG A 325 -4.12 4.06 -16.39
CA ARG A 325 -4.83 2.82 -16.72
C ARG A 325 -3.89 1.65 -16.97
N MET A 326 -2.73 1.90 -17.55
CA MET A 326 -1.74 0.86 -17.83
C MET A 326 -1.07 0.32 -16.57
N HIS A 327 -0.97 1.08 -15.45
CA HIS A 327 -0.41 0.52 -14.21
C HIS A 327 -1.25 -0.67 -13.69
N GLU A 328 -2.58 -0.58 -13.79
CA GLU A 328 -3.51 -1.65 -13.41
C GLU A 328 -3.27 -2.89 -14.28
N ALA A 329 -3.05 -2.67 -15.58
CA ALA A 329 -2.81 -3.74 -16.54
C ALA A 329 -1.44 -4.39 -16.35
N PHE A 330 -0.39 -3.60 -16.08
CA PHE A 330 0.95 -4.11 -15.76
C PHE A 330 0.95 -4.88 -14.44
N ALA A 331 0.13 -4.47 -13.46
CA ALA A 331 0.03 -5.17 -12.18
C ALA A 331 -0.30 -6.67 -12.32
N THR A 332 -0.97 -7.07 -13.41
CA THR A 332 -1.33 -8.48 -13.65
C THR A 332 -0.20 -9.32 -14.22
N ILE A 333 0.84 -8.71 -14.80
CA ILE A 333 1.95 -9.43 -15.41
C ILE A 333 3.26 -9.35 -14.61
N VAL A 334 3.41 -8.34 -13.75
CA VAL A 334 4.62 -8.16 -12.93
C VAL A 334 4.98 -9.40 -12.09
N PRO A 335 4.02 -10.13 -11.49
CA PRO A 335 4.35 -11.34 -10.74
C PRO A 335 5.01 -12.44 -11.57
N ASP A 336 4.73 -12.47 -12.87
CA ASP A 336 5.15 -13.53 -13.80
C ASP A 336 6.41 -13.14 -14.62
N LEU A 337 7.00 -11.96 -14.37
CA LEU A 337 8.26 -11.54 -15.00
C LEU A 337 9.45 -12.35 -14.45
N SER A 338 10.45 -12.60 -15.29
CA SER A 338 11.76 -13.10 -14.83
C SER A 338 12.38 -12.12 -13.82
N ASP A 339 13.28 -12.60 -12.95
CA ASP A 339 13.92 -11.72 -11.96
C ASP A 339 14.72 -10.58 -12.60
N ALA A 340 15.30 -10.82 -13.77
CA ALA A 340 16.00 -9.81 -14.55
C ALA A 340 15.05 -8.70 -15.02
N ASP A 341 13.91 -9.07 -15.61
CA ASP A 341 12.90 -8.13 -16.08
C ASP A 341 12.16 -7.43 -14.93
N LEU A 342 11.89 -8.12 -13.82
CA LEU A 342 11.34 -7.52 -12.60
C LEU A 342 12.28 -6.43 -12.04
N ALA A 343 13.60 -6.67 -12.08
CA ALA A 343 14.59 -5.68 -11.66
C ALA A 343 14.66 -4.48 -12.61
N ARG A 344 14.57 -4.70 -13.94
CA ARG A 344 14.47 -3.63 -14.95
C ARG A 344 13.20 -2.79 -14.75
N PHE A 345 12.05 -3.45 -14.63
CA PHE A 345 10.76 -2.82 -14.35
C PHE A 345 10.82 -1.92 -13.10
N SER A 346 11.42 -2.43 -12.02
CA SER A 346 11.56 -1.71 -10.75
C SER A 346 12.44 -0.47 -10.86
N ARG A 347 13.48 -0.48 -11.69
CA ARG A 347 14.38 0.68 -11.92
C ARG A 347 13.80 1.70 -12.91
N GLY A 348 12.99 1.24 -13.87
CA GLY A 348 12.37 2.02 -14.93
C GLY A 348 10.88 2.31 -14.67
N LEU A 349 10.02 1.61 -15.42
CA LEU A 349 8.57 1.85 -15.50
C LEU A 349 7.84 1.97 -14.16
N LYS A 350 8.18 1.17 -13.14
CA LYS A 350 7.56 1.24 -11.81
C LYS A 350 7.57 2.66 -11.25
N ARG A 351 8.64 3.41 -11.48
CA ARG A 351 8.79 4.79 -10.97
C ARG A 351 7.81 5.75 -11.65
N VAL A 352 7.55 5.57 -12.95
CA VAL A 352 6.58 6.40 -13.68
C VAL A 352 5.17 6.06 -13.24
N PHE A 353 4.84 4.79 -13.07
CA PHE A 353 3.54 4.39 -12.51
C PHE A 353 3.33 4.96 -11.11
N VAL A 354 4.31 4.82 -10.22
CA VAL A 354 4.25 5.39 -8.85
C VAL A 354 4.06 6.90 -8.87
N ASP A 355 4.79 7.63 -9.70
CA ASP A 355 4.62 9.09 -9.79
C ASP A 355 3.21 9.51 -10.24
N ASN A 356 2.58 8.72 -11.12
CA ASN A 356 1.28 9.05 -11.69
C ASN A 356 0.09 8.65 -10.78
N TYR A 357 0.11 7.47 -10.14
CA TYR A 357 -0.97 7.07 -9.22
C TYR A 357 -0.82 7.72 -7.82
N ALA A 358 0.37 8.21 -7.46
CA ALA A 358 0.61 8.93 -6.20
C ALA A 358 0.34 10.44 -6.30
N ALA A 359 -0.47 10.87 -7.26
CA ALA A 359 -0.92 12.25 -7.37
C ALA A 359 -1.58 12.71 -6.05
N VAL A 360 -1.40 13.99 -5.70
CA VAL A 360 -1.81 14.54 -4.41
C VAL A 360 -2.96 15.55 -4.55
N PRO A 361 -3.77 15.76 -3.49
CA PRO A 361 -4.86 16.72 -3.53
C PRO A 361 -4.40 18.13 -3.88
N HIS A 362 -5.24 18.92 -4.56
CA HIS A 362 -4.92 20.31 -4.94
C HIS A 362 -4.51 21.17 -3.73
N LEU A 363 -5.21 20.99 -2.60
CA LEU A 363 -4.91 21.72 -1.38
C LEU A 363 -3.51 21.37 -0.81
N SER A 364 -3.05 20.14 -1.00
CA SER A 364 -1.70 19.71 -0.61
C SER A 364 -0.64 20.46 -1.41
N VAL A 365 -0.81 20.59 -2.74
CA VAL A 365 0.11 21.35 -3.60
C VAL A 365 0.04 22.86 -3.29
N ALA A 366 -1.17 23.41 -3.12
CA ALA A 366 -1.35 24.82 -2.78
C ALA A 366 -0.67 25.21 -1.46
N ARG A 367 -0.68 24.31 -0.46
CA ARG A 367 0.04 24.52 0.82
C ARG A 367 1.55 24.54 0.63
N LEU A 368 2.12 23.66 -0.21
CA LEU A 368 3.55 23.70 -0.51
C LEU A 368 3.96 25.03 -1.17
N LEU A 369 3.18 25.48 -2.15
CA LEU A 369 3.43 26.76 -2.82
C LEU A 369 3.35 27.93 -1.83
N ALA A 370 2.34 27.96 -0.96
CA ALA A 370 2.18 28.99 0.06
C ALA A 370 3.35 29.02 1.05
N LEU A 371 3.84 27.84 1.49
CA LEU A 371 5.01 27.74 2.38
C LEU A 371 6.30 28.20 1.69
N HIS A 372 6.47 27.88 0.42
CA HIS A 372 7.62 28.31 -0.36
C HIS A 372 7.62 29.84 -0.56
N GLU A 373 6.48 30.42 -0.94
CA GLU A 373 6.31 31.88 -1.08
C GLU A 373 6.56 32.64 0.23
N ALA A 374 6.24 32.03 1.37
CA ALA A 374 6.55 32.56 2.70
C ALA A 374 8.03 32.39 3.11
N GLY A 375 8.87 31.81 2.27
CA GLY A 375 10.29 31.57 2.55
C GLY A 375 10.57 30.44 3.54
N VAL A 376 9.57 29.59 3.82
CA VAL A 376 9.64 28.53 4.84
C VAL A 376 10.11 27.19 4.24
N LEU A 377 9.67 26.88 3.01
CA LEU A 377 9.91 25.59 2.39
C LEU A 377 10.86 25.69 1.19
N THR A 378 11.88 24.83 1.18
CA THR A 378 12.78 24.62 0.04
C THR A 378 12.87 23.14 -0.33
N VAL A 379 13.36 22.86 -1.55
CA VAL A 379 13.65 21.50 -2.02
C VAL A 379 15.12 21.44 -2.42
N GLN A 380 15.86 20.51 -1.84
CA GLN A 380 17.25 20.23 -2.19
C GLN A 380 17.35 18.87 -2.88
N ARG A 381 18.01 18.85 -4.04
CA ARG A 381 18.37 17.60 -4.72
C ARG A 381 19.62 17.02 -4.08
N ILE A 382 19.50 15.83 -3.48
CA ILE A 382 20.59 15.17 -2.76
C ILE A 382 21.21 13.97 -3.50
N GLY A 383 20.61 13.52 -4.60
CA GLY A 383 21.11 12.38 -5.36
C GLY A 383 21.12 11.07 -4.55
N ARG A 384 22.05 10.16 -4.88
CA ARG A 384 22.25 8.89 -4.15
C ARG A 384 23.37 8.96 -3.10
N ASP A 385 24.29 9.91 -3.24
CA ASP A 385 25.56 9.93 -2.52
C ASP A 385 25.59 10.95 -1.36
N ALA A 386 24.42 11.46 -0.95
CA ALA A 386 24.36 12.38 0.16
C ALA A 386 24.74 11.69 1.47
N SER A 387 25.59 12.37 2.24
CA SER A 387 25.98 11.94 3.58
C SER A 387 25.03 12.54 4.61
N MET A 388 24.78 11.78 5.67
CA MET A 388 23.99 12.21 6.81
C MET A 388 24.74 11.83 8.08
N ALA A 389 25.14 12.83 8.86
CA ALA A 389 25.87 12.65 10.10
C ALA A 389 25.19 13.39 11.24
N ARG A 390 25.14 12.76 12.41
CA ARG A 390 24.66 13.39 13.63
C ARG A 390 25.82 14.09 14.34
N ALA A 391 25.66 15.36 14.62
CA ALA A 391 26.64 16.17 15.33
C ALA A 391 26.60 15.92 16.84
N ALA A 392 27.68 16.25 17.55
CA ALA A 392 27.81 16.01 18.98
C ALA A 392 26.78 16.78 19.85
N ASP A 393 26.31 17.92 19.37
CA ASP A 393 25.27 18.73 20.01
C ASP A 393 23.84 18.26 19.67
N GLY A 394 23.70 17.13 18.98
CA GLY A 394 22.43 16.50 18.67
C GLY A 394 21.79 16.91 17.34
N GLY A 395 22.31 17.96 16.69
CA GLY A 395 21.88 18.38 15.35
C GLY A 395 22.37 17.45 14.24
N TRP A 396 21.99 17.75 12.99
CA TRP A 396 22.29 16.95 11.81
C TRP A 396 23.01 17.76 10.76
N THR A 397 23.96 17.12 10.08
CA THR A 397 24.65 17.65 8.92
C THR A 397 24.33 16.75 7.73
N ILE A 398 23.67 17.29 6.71
CA ILE A 398 23.18 16.53 5.56
C ILE A 398 23.49 17.29 4.27
N GLY A 399 23.94 16.56 3.26
CA GLY A 399 24.12 17.13 1.94
C GLY A 399 25.04 16.32 1.04
N THR A 400 25.33 16.90 -0.13
CA THR A 400 26.35 16.40 -1.05
C THR A 400 27.71 16.99 -0.66
N PRO A 401 28.84 16.47 -1.18
CA PRO A 401 30.17 17.03 -0.91
C PRO A 401 30.27 18.55 -1.17
N ASP A 402 29.52 19.05 -2.15
CA ASP A 402 29.54 20.45 -2.57
C ASP A 402 28.52 21.35 -1.82
N ALA A 403 27.51 20.74 -1.18
CA ALA A 403 26.42 21.47 -0.55
C ALA A 403 25.95 20.75 0.72
N VAL A 404 26.62 21.08 1.83
CA VAL A 404 26.34 20.53 3.16
C VAL A 404 25.56 21.54 3.99
N GLU A 405 24.41 21.14 4.51
CA GLU A 405 23.55 21.96 5.35
C GLU A 405 23.37 21.38 6.75
N ARG A 406 23.06 22.27 7.71
CA ARG A 406 22.82 21.93 9.11
C ARG A 406 21.35 22.03 9.46
N PHE A 407 20.84 21.01 10.16
CA PHE A 407 19.46 20.88 10.59
C PHE A 407 19.39 20.57 12.09
N ASP A 408 18.32 21.01 12.73
CA ASP A 408 18.06 20.70 14.13
C ASP A 408 17.51 19.28 14.27
N GLU A 409 16.63 18.88 13.34
CA GLU A 409 15.95 17.59 13.33
C GLU A 409 15.76 17.05 11.91
N VAL A 410 15.57 15.73 11.82
CA VAL A 410 15.35 15.00 10.57
C VAL A 410 14.09 14.16 10.70
N ILE A 411 13.22 14.26 9.71
CA ILE A 411 12.01 13.45 9.58
C ILE A 411 12.15 12.58 8.34
N ASP A 412 12.06 11.26 8.51
CA ASP A 412 12.04 10.34 7.37
C ASP A 412 10.61 10.23 6.79
N ALA A 413 10.46 10.61 5.52
CA ALA A 413 9.21 10.56 4.78
C ALA A 413 9.29 9.62 3.55
N ARG A 414 10.28 8.71 3.49
CA ARG A 414 10.50 7.78 2.37
C ARG A 414 9.48 6.63 2.27
N GLY A 415 8.39 6.69 3.02
CA GLY A 415 7.41 5.61 3.10
C GLY A 415 7.97 4.38 3.81
N GLN A 416 7.16 3.33 3.90
CA GLN A 416 7.57 2.06 4.50
C GLN A 416 8.18 1.16 3.42
N ALA A 417 9.35 0.59 3.71
CA ALA A 417 10.01 -0.32 2.79
C ALA A 417 9.23 -1.66 2.69
N PRO A 418 9.30 -2.35 1.54
CA PRO A 418 8.98 -3.77 1.49
C PRO A 418 9.76 -4.51 2.58
N LEU A 419 9.11 -5.49 3.23
CA LEU A 419 9.76 -6.33 4.23
C LEU A 419 10.08 -7.69 3.61
N GLY A 420 11.28 -8.17 3.89
CA GLY A 420 11.69 -9.52 3.53
C GLY A 420 11.03 -10.56 4.42
N LEU A 421 11.16 -11.83 4.04
CA LEU A 421 10.62 -12.95 4.82
C LEU A 421 11.26 -13.03 6.21
N GLU A 422 12.50 -12.57 6.37
CA GLU A 422 13.20 -12.44 7.64
C GLU A 422 12.47 -11.56 8.67
N ASP A 423 11.67 -10.60 8.21
CA ASP A 423 10.86 -9.72 9.07
C ASP A 423 9.42 -10.23 9.25
N PHE A 424 9.09 -11.41 8.70
CA PHE A 424 7.76 -11.99 8.84
C PHE A 424 7.46 -12.30 10.32
N PRO A 425 6.34 -11.81 10.88
CA PRO A 425 6.18 -11.66 12.33
C PRO A 425 5.88 -12.98 13.07
N PHE A 426 5.60 -14.07 12.37
CA PHE A 426 5.18 -15.35 12.95
C PHE A 426 6.24 -16.41 12.73
N PRO A 427 7.10 -16.70 13.73
CA PRO A 427 8.29 -17.52 13.55
C PRO A 427 8.01 -18.93 13.01
N THR A 428 6.99 -19.64 13.51
CA THR A 428 6.71 -21.00 13.05
C THR A 428 6.11 -21.01 11.65
N LEU A 429 5.17 -20.10 11.36
CA LEU A 429 4.64 -19.96 10.00
C LEU A 429 5.73 -19.58 8.99
N ARG A 430 6.65 -18.67 9.38
CA ARG A 430 7.80 -18.29 8.56
C ARG A 430 8.67 -19.48 8.21
N LEU A 431 8.98 -20.34 9.18
CA LEU A 431 9.78 -21.56 8.95
C LEU A 431 9.10 -22.51 7.95
N HIS A 432 7.78 -22.67 8.04
CA HIS A 432 7.01 -23.48 7.09
C HIS A 432 7.09 -22.87 5.68
N ILE A 433 6.88 -21.56 5.54
CA ILE A 433 7.02 -20.85 4.25
C ILE A 433 8.43 -21.06 3.66
N CYS A 434 9.49 -20.94 4.48
CA CYS A 434 10.86 -21.20 4.03
C CYS A 434 11.07 -22.64 3.55
N ALA A 435 10.56 -23.62 4.32
CA ALA A 435 10.70 -25.03 3.99
C ALA A 435 9.98 -25.38 2.68
N GLN A 436 8.78 -24.82 2.48
CA GLN A 436 8.02 -25.01 1.25
C GLN A 436 8.71 -24.36 0.05
N ALA A 437 9.22 -23.13 0.18
CA ALA A 437 9.98 -22.49 -0.90
C ALA A 437 11.20 -23.32 -1.34
N LEU A 438 11.94 -23.91 -0.39
CA LEU A 438 13.05 -24.82 -0.70
C LEU A 438 12.60 -26.11 -1.38
N ALA A 439 11.42 -26.64 -1.00
CA ALA A 439 10.85 -27.82 -1.64
C ALA A 439 10.44 -27.56 -3.11
N GLU A 440 10.14 -26.32 -3.46
CA GLU A 440 9.83 -25.85 -4.81
C GLU A 440 11.07 -25.41 -5.61
N ASP A 441 12.29 -25.70 -5.13
CA ASP A 441 13.57 -25.27 -5.73
C ASP A 441 13.69 -23.73 -5.87
N ARG A 442 13.00 -23.00 -4.99
CA ARG A 442 13.06 -21.53 -4.90
C ARG A 442 13.99 -21.12 -3.78
N HIS A 443 14.58 -19.94 -3.89
CA HIS A 443 15.41 -19.45 -2.80
C HIS A 443 14.53 -19.08 -1.60
N TRP A 444 14.86 -19.63 -0.42
CA TRP A 444 14.06 -19.45 0.80
C TRP A 444 13.75 -17.98 1.16
N HIS A 445 14.62 -17.02 0.80
CA HIS A 445 14.45 -15.61 1.14
C HIS A 445 13.32 -14.94 0.33
N GLU A 446 12.94 -15.53 -0.81
CA GLU A 446 11.82 -15.05 -1.63
C GLU A 446 10.46 -15.39 -1.02
N GLY A 447 10.40 -16.34 -0.07
CA GLY A 447 9.16 -16.88 0.47
C GLY A 447 8.26 -17.48 -0.60
N LEU A 448 6.96 -17.60 -0.30
CA LEU A 448 5.93 -18.03 -1.24
C LEU A 448 5.17 -16.82 -1.76
N ALA A 449 4.93 -16.77 -3.08
CA ALA A 449 3.98 -15.82 -3.65
C ALA A 449 2.56 -16.36 -3.39
N PRO A 450 1.71 -15.68 -2.60
CA PRO A 450 0.40 -16.21 -2.30
C PRO A 450 -0.44 -16.39 -3.56
N ALA A 451 -1.13 -17.52 -3.68
CA ALA A 451 -1.99 -17.83 -4.81
C ALA A 451 -3.29 -17.01 -4.78
N GLN A 452 -4.22 -17.30 -5.69
CA GLN A 452 -5.50 -16.60 -5.77
C GLN A 452 -6.24 -16.61 -4.43
N GLY A 453 -6.73 -15.43 -4.00
CA GLY A 453 -7.34 -15.26 -2.68
C GLY A 453 -6.32 -15.13 -1.54
N HIS A 454 -5.05 -14.91 -1.87
CA HIS A 454 -3.93 -14.69 -0.96
C HIS A 454 -3.64 -15.86 -0.04
N VAL A 455 -4.00 -17.08 -0.44
CA VAL A 455 -3.62 -18.30 0.26
C VAL A 455 -2.13 -18.56 0.07
N LEU A 456 -1.41 -18.96 1.13
CA LEU A 456 0.05 -19.15 1.05
C LEU A 456 0.44 -20.23 0.03
N ASP A 457 -0.20 -21.39 0.12
CA ASP A 457 -0.05 -22.48 -0.83
C ASP A 457 -1.35 -23.31 -0.83
N PRO A 458 -2.07 -23.40 -1.97
CA PRO A 458 -3.31 -24.17 -2.05
C PRO A 458 -3.11 -25.69 -2.04
N GLU A 459 -1.93 -26.18 -2.42
CA GLU A 459 -1.62 -27.61 -2.52
C GLU A 459 -1.09 -28.18 -1.20
N ASP A 460 -0.43 -27.36 -0.37
CA ASP A 460 -0.04 -27.75 1.00
C ASP A 460 -1.28 -27.78 1.94
N PRO A 461 -1.61 -28.93 2.57
CA PRO A 461 -2.80 -29.07 3.41
C PRO A 461 -2.88 -28.13 4.63
N ALA A 462 -1.73 -27.64 5.09
CA ALA A 462 -1.60 -26.74 6.23
C ALA A 462 -1.53 -25.27 5.81
N LEU A 463 -0.71 -24.93 4.82
CA LEU A 463 -0.61 -23.55 4.31
C LEU A 463 -1.85 -23.11 3.55
N SER A 464 -2.63 -24.05 2.99
CA SER A 464 -3.96 -23.79 2.42
C SER A 464 -4.99 -23.30 3.45
N ARG A 465 -4.63 -23.29 4.74
CA ARG A 465 -5.42 -22.75 5.84
C ARG A 465 -5.12 -21.29 6.16
N VAL A 466 -4.07 -20.70 5.58
CA VAL A 466 -3.59 -19.36 5.94
C VAL A 466 -3.63 -18.44 4.72
N HIS A 467 -4.37 -17.33 4.87
CA HIS A 467 -4.44 -16.25 3.89
C HIS A 467 -3.64 -15.05 4.38
N VAL A 468 -2.76 -14.48 3.55
CA VAL A 468 -1.90 -13.34 3.92
C VAL A 468 -2.21 -12.13 3.06
N LEU A 469 -2.91 -11.17 3.66
CA LEU A 469 -3.28 -9.88 3.06
C LEU A 469 -2.31 -8.77 3.51
N SER A 470 -1.24 -9.14 4.24
CA SER A 470 -0.25 -8.18 4.77
C SER A 470 0.64 -7.60 3.67
N LEU A 471 0.38 -6.33 3.35
CA LEU A 471 1.00 -5.57 2.27
C LEU A 471 2.54 -5.61 2.20
N PRO A 472 3.32 -5.43 3.28
CA PRO A 472 4.79 -5.35 3.16
C PRO A 472 5.43 -6.57 2.50
N PHE A 473 4.86 -7.75 2.73
CA PHE A 473 5.39 -9.02 2.23
C PHE A 473 4.92 -9.32 0.80
N LEU A 474 3.85 -8.66 0.34
CA LEU A 474 3.34 -8.79 -1.03
C LEU A 474 4.06 -7.84 -2.01
N LEU A 475 4.67 -6.76 -1.50
CA LEU A 475 5.21 -5.66 -2.30
C LEU A 475 6.36 -6.02 -3.26
N HIS A 476 7.08 -7.12 -3.01
CA HIS A 476 8.20 -7.53 -3.86
C HIS A 476 7.72 -7.91 -5.27
N ARG A 477 6.73 -8.81 -5.37
CA ARG A 477 6.13 -9.27 -6.64
C ARG A 477 4.81 -8.58 -6.99
N HIS A 478 4.17 -7.89 -6.05
CA HIS A 478 2.94 -7.13 -6.29
C HIS A 478 3.11 -5.65 -5.88
N PRO A 479 3.89 -4.85 -6.63
CA PRO A 479 4.25 -3.50 -6.24
C PRO A 479 3.08 -2.50 -6.18
N PHE A 480 1.94 -2.84 -6.77
CA PHE A 480 0.74 -2.00 -6.82
C PHE A 480 -0.39 -2.49 -5.92
N ILE A 481 -0.16 -3.51 -5.09
CA ILE A 481 -1.19 -4.10 -4.20
C ILE A 481 -1.56 -3.21 -3.00
N GLN A 482 -0.98 -2.01 -2.92
CA GLN A 482 -1.22 -1.05 -1.85
C GLN A 482 -2.44 -0.18 -2.16
N GLY A 483 -3.13 0.25 -1.12
CA GLY A 483 -4.25 1.18 -1.23
C GLY A 483 -5.56 0.56 -0.77
N LEU A 484 -6.58 1.40 -0.62
CA LEU A 484 -7.86 1.00 -0.05
C LEU A 484 -8.73 0.23 -1.06
N THR A 485 -8.60 0.55 -2.35
CA THR A 485 -9.21 -0.18 -3.47
C THR A 485 -8.71 -1.63 -3.52
N GLU A 486 -7.40 -1.79 -3.51
CA GLU A 486 -6.73 -3.10 -3.47
C GLU A 486 -7.03 -3.85 -2.18
N SER A 487 -7.02 -3.19 -1.01
CA SER A 487 -7.42 -3.82 0.26
C SER A 487 -8.82 -4.43 0.17
N ALA A 488 -9.77 -3.76 -0.47
CA ALA A 488 -11.12 -4.29 -0.68
C ALA A 488 -11.13 -5.43 -1.70
N ALA A 489 -10.31 -5.37 -2.75
CA ALA A 489 -10.18 -6.45 -3.74
C ALA A 489 -9.58 -7.72 -3.10
N MET A 490 -8.50 -7.58 -2.33
CA MET A 490 -7.89 -8.68 -1.57
C MET A 490 -8.88 -9.33 -0.61
N ALA A 491 -9.65 -8.52 0.13
CA ALA A 491 -10.68 -9.03 1.04
C ALA A 491 -11.75 -9.84 0.29
N ARG A 492 -12.25 -9.35 -0.85
CA ARG A 492 -13.22 -10.09 -1.69
C ARG A 492 -12.64 -11.39 -2.24
N ALA A 493 -11.40 -11.35 -2.73
CA ALA A 493 -10.71 -12.54 -3.26
C ALA A 493 -10.50 -13.60 -2.16
N CYS A 494 -10.09 -13.18 -0.96
CA CYS A 494 -9.91 -14.05 0.20
C CYS A 494 -11.24 -14.70 0.62
N VAL A 495 -12.32 -13.92 0.76
CA VAL A 495 -13.64 -14.45 1.12
C VAL A 495 -14.17 -15.42 0.06
N ALA A 496 -13.97 -15.13 -1.23
CA ALA A 496 -14.36 -16.05 -2.30
C ALA A 496 -13.58 -17.38 -2.25
N ALA A 497 -12.29 -17.34 -1.91
CA ALA A 497 -11.48 -18.54 -1.72
C ALA A 497 -11.93 -19.38 -0.51
N LEU A 498 -12.27 -18.73 0.61
CA LEU A 498 -12.83 -19.39 1.79
C LEU A 498 -14.17 -20.06 1.48
N GLY A 499 -15.04 -19.40 0.70
CA GLY A 499 -16.34 -19.94 0.28
C GLY A 499 -16.22 -21.23 -0.52
N ARG A 500 -15.36 -21.26 -1.55
CA ARG A 500 -15.12 -22.47 -2.37
C ARG A 500 -14.64 -23.66 -1.53
N ARG A 501 -13.89 -23.40 -0.46
CA ARG A 501 -13.39 -24.45 0.42
C ARG A 501 -14.47 -25.00 1.36
N ALA A 502 -15.42 -24.18 1.81
CA ALA A 502 -16.55 -24.67 2.60
C ALA A 502 -17.42 -25.68 1.82
N GLU A 503 -17.42 -25.58 0.48
CA GLU A 503 -18.10 -26.51 -0.43
C GLU A 503 -17.31 -27.81 -0.66
N ALA A 504 -15.99 -27.79 -0.47
CA ALA A 504 -15.15 -28.97 -0.56
C ALA A 504 -15.38 -29.87 0.69
N LYS A 505 -15.84 -31.12 0.48
CA LYS A 505 -16.02 -32.08 1.58
C LYS A 505 -14.73 -32.20 2.39
N PRO A 506 -14.77 -32.06 3.73
CA PRO A 506 -13.61 -32.39 4.54
C PRO A 506 -13.22 -33.85 4.25
N ARG A 507 -11.95 -34.09 3.89
CA ARG A 507 -11.39 -35.45 3.93
C ARG A 507 -11.63 -35.97 5.35
N SER A 508 -12.27 -37.13 5.46
CA SER A 508 -12.78 -37.60 6.75
C SER A 508 -11.62 -37.82 7.72
N ARG A 509 -11.83 -37.54 9.02
CA ARG A 509 -10.86 -37.87 10.07
C ARG A 509 -10.58 -39.38 10.13
N ASP A 510 -11.51 -40.21 9.64
CA ASP A 510 -11.38 -41.66 9.59
C ASP A 510 -10.30 -42.12 8.59
N ASP A 511 -10.06 -41.38 7.50
CA ASP A 511 -9.05 -41.72 6.49
C ASP A 511 -7.61 -41.61 7.04
N ILE A 512 -7.36 -40.66 7.94
CA ILE A 512 -6.02 -40.46 8.54
C ILE A 512 -5.75 -41.54 9.60
N HIS A 513 -6.74 -41.86 10.44
CA HIS A 513 -6.59 -42.95 11.42
C HIS A 513 -6.44 -44.31 10.72
N ALA A 514 -7.15 -44.53 9.60
CA ALA A 514 -6.98 -45.72 8.77
C ALA A 514 -5.59 -45.77 8.12
N ALA A 515 -5.08 -44.65 7.59
CA ALA A 515 -3.75 -44.56 6.98
C ALA A 515 -2.63 -44.78 8.03
N LEU A 516 -2.75 -44.19 9.22
CA LEU A 516 -1.81 -44.41 10.33
C LEU A 516 -1.85 -45.86 10.81
N ALA A 517 -3.04 -46.44 10.97
CA ALA A 517 -3.17 -47.85 11.36
C ALA A 517 -2.71 -48.82 10.26
N TRP A 518 -2.73 -48.41 8.99
CA TRP A 518 -2.16 -49.17 7.88
C TRP A 518 -0.63 -49.11 7.90
N LEU A 519 -0.04 -47.92 8.04
CA LEU A 519 1.41 -47.72 8.18
C LEU A 519 1.98 -48.47 9.38
N ASP A 520 1.27 -48.52 10.51
CA ASP A 520 1.74 -49.21 11.72
C ASP A 520 1.71 -50.76 11.59
N ARG A 521 1.02 -51.29 10.57
CA ARG A 521 0.91 -52.72 10.28
C ARG A 521 1.74 -53.14 9.07
N THR A 522 2.50 -52.25 8.45
CA THR A 522 3.29 -52.53 7.26
C THR A 522 4.73 -52.03 7.39
N ASP A 523 5.70 -52.78 6.89
CA ASP A 523 7.08 -52.34 6.75
C ASP A 523 7.41 -52.02 5.28
N PRO A 524 8.21 -50.96 5.02
CA PRO A 524 8.66 -50.64 3.68
C PRO A 524 9.79 -51.59 3.24
N ILE A 525 9.64 -52.23 2.09
CA ILE A 525 10.72 -52.86 1.33
C ILE A 525 11.11 -51.94 0.18
N TYR A 526 12.38 -51.57 0.15
CA TYR A 526 12.95 -50.72 -0.90
C TYR A 526 13.52 -51.60 -2.01
N GLN A 527 12.99 -51.45 -3.24
CA GLN A 527 13.52 -52.07 -4.45
C GLN A 527 13.98 -50.98 -5.43
N GLY A 528 15.24 -50.55 -5.29
CA GLY A 528 15.77 -49.44 -6.10
C GLY A 528 15.11 -48.12 -5.71
N THR A 529 14.47 -47.42 -6.65
CA THR A 529 13.70 -46.19 -6.39
C THR A 529 12.26 -46.43 -5.95
N ASP A 530 11.80 -47.69 -5.99
CA ASP A 530 10.42 -48.04 -5.67
C ASP A 530 10.31 -48.55 -4.23
N VAL A 531 9.19 -48.22 -3.56
CA VAL A 531 8.89 -48.65 -2.20
C VAL A 531 7.62 -49.48 -2.19
N LEU A 532 7.73 -50.72 -1.71
CA LEU A 532 6.63 -51.68 -1.55
C LEU A 532 6.35 -51.87 -0.06
N MET A 533 5.12 -51.56 0.37
CA MET A 533 4.68 -51.74 1.75
C MET A 533 4.15 -53.17 1.94
N VAL A 534 4.78 -53.96 2.82
CA VAL A 534 4.37 -55.34 3.14
C VAL A 534 3.89 -55.45 4.58
N ALA A 535 2.87 -56.28 4.82
CA ALA A 535 2.33 -56.47 6.15
C ALA A 535 3.39 -57.05 7.11
N ARG A 536 3.47 -56.51 8.33
CA ARG A 536 4.32 -57.03 9.40
C ARG A 536 3.88 -58.46 9.74
N PRO A 537 4.80 -59.43 9.90
CA PRO A 537 4.44 -60.76 10.37
C PRO A 537 3.82 -60.65 11.77
N THR A 538 2.62 -61.21 11.96
CA THR A 538 1.99 -61.32 13.27
C THR A 538 2.83 -62.24 14.16
N ALA A 539 3.25 -61.76 15.32
CA ALA A 539 3.93 -62.54 16.35
C ALA A 539 3.01 -63.61 16.97
#